data_AF-A0A942JDA6-F1
#
_entry.id   AF-A0A942JDA6-F1
#
_cell.length_a   1.000
_cell.length_b   1.000
_cell.length_c   1.000
_cell.angle_alpha   90.00
_cell.angle_beta   90.00
_cell.angle_gamma   90.00
#
_symmetry.space_group_name_H-M   'P 1'
#
loop_
_entity.id
_entity.type
_entity.pdbx_description
1 polymer ?
#
loop_
_entity_poly.entity_id
_entity_poly.type
_entity_poly.pdbx_seq_one_letter_code
_entity_poly.pdbx_strand_id
1 'polypeptide(L)'
;MDEPLRIGNCSGFYGDRFAAAREQVEGGPLDVLTGDYLAELTMLILWRARQKPDGVGYAKTFLRQMREVLVPCVDRGIRVVVNAGGLDPAGLAGALRELVTDLGVHVPIGHVEGDDLTPRLDELRHAGHPLANLDTGQPLAEVSGPVLAANAYLGGWGIAAALQGGARIVVTGRVTDASLVVGPAAAHFGWARDDWDRLA
;
A
#
# COMPACT_ATOMS: atom_id res chain seq x y z
N MET A 1 22.05 6.70 -21.30
CA MET A 1 20.96 5.76 -20.96
C MET A 1 20.75 5.90 -19.47
N ASP A 2 19.52 6.14 -19.05
CA ASP A 2 19.20 6.23 -17.63
C ASP A 2 19.53 4.90 -16.95
N GLU A 3 19.99 4.95 -15.70
CA GLU A 3 20.27 3.76 -14.93
C GLU A 3 18.98 2.95 -14.73
N PRO A 4 18.98 1.62 -14.93
CA PRO A 4 17.77 0.83 -14.77
C PRO A 4 17.31 0.82 -13.30
N LEU A 5 16.01 1.02 -13.08
CA LEU A 5 15.37 0.87 -11.78
C LEU A 5 14.97 -0.59 -11.55
N ARG A 6 15.52 -1.23 -10.51
CA ARG A 6 15.24 -2.63 -10.15
C ARG A 6 14.17 -2.68 -9.07
N ILE A 7 12.98 -3.15 -9.44
CA ILE A 7 11.85 -3.31 -8.53
C ILE A 7 11.60 -4.80 -8.32
N GLY A 8 11.56 -5.23 -7.06
CA GLY A 8 11.37 -6.62 -6.66
C GLY A 8 10.18 -6.75 -5.73
N ASN A 9 9.29 -7.69 -6.01
CA ASN A 9 8.05 -7.87 -5.28
C ASN A 9 8.12 -9.05 -4.30
N CYS A 10 7.73 -8.86 -3.05
CA CYS A 10 7.80 -9.88 -2.00
C CYS A 10 6.45 -10.44 -1.54
N SER A 11 5.33 -9.97 -2.10
CA SER A 11 3.99 -10.44 -1.75
C SER A 11 3.00 -10.17 -2.88
N GLY A 12 2.14 -11.13 -3.21
CA GLY A 12 0.98 -10.94 -4.09
C GLY A 12 -0.37 -10.91 -3.36
N PHE A 13 -0.43 -11.28 -2.08
CA PHE A 13 -1.64 -11.24 -1.26
C PHE A 13 -1.33 -11.32 0.24
N TYR A 14 -2.28 -10.99 1.11
CA TYR A 14 -2.09 -11.13 2.56
C TYR A 14 -2.02 -12.60 2.97
N GLY A 15 -0.86 -13.01 3.48
CA GLY A 15 -0.58 -14.40 3.86
C GLY A 15 0.32 -15.15 2.89
N ASP A 16 0.88 -14.46 1.88
CA ASP A 16 1.90 -15.00 0.98
C ASP A 16 3.20 -15.38 1.71
N ARG A 17 4.17 -15.94 0.97
CA ARG A 17 5.45 -16.46 1.44
C ARG A 17 6.21 -15.43 2.26
N PHE A 18 6.25 -15.65 3.56
CA PHE A 18 6.90 -14.76 4.52
C PHE A 18 8.38 -14.46 4.19
N ALA A 19 9.15 -15.49 3.83
CA ALA A 19 10.59 -15.37 3.55
C ALA A 19 10.96 -14.57 2.28
N ALA A 20 9.98 -14.28 1.41
CA ALA A 20 10.24 -13.60 0.14
C ALA A 20 10.85 -12.21 0.32
N ALA A 21 10.50 -11.48 1.40
CA ALA A 21 11.09 -10.17 1.66
C ALA A 21 12.62 -10.25 1.87
N ARG A 22 13.07 -11.24 2.66
CA ARG A 22 14.49 -11.49 2.91
C ARG A 22 15.20 -11.92 1.63
N GLU A 23 14.59 -12.84 0.87
CA GLU A 23 15.17 -13.34 -0.38
C GLU A 23 15.31 -12.23 -1.44
N GLN A 24 14.33 -11.32 -1.57
CA GLN A 24 14.42 -10.18 -2.48
C GLN A 24 15.52 -9.21 -2.05
N VAL A 25 15.60 -8.90 -0.75
CA VAL A 25 16.61 -7.98 -0.24
C VAL A 25 18.01 -8.58 -0.37
N GLU A 26 18.23 -9.82 0.05
CA GLU A 26 19.56 -10.45 0.09
C GLU A 26 20.01 -11.05 -1.26
N GLY A 27 19.08 -11.38 -2.16
CA GLY A 27 19.35 -12.18 -3.36
C GLY A 27 20.05 -11.46 -4.52
N GLY A 28 20.17 -10.13 -4.48
CA GLY A 28 20.81 -9.37 -5.56
C GLY A 28 20.61 -7.86 -5.46
N PRO A 29 21.05 -7.08 -6.46
CA PRO A 29 20.84 -5.64 -6.51
C PRO A 29 19.34 -5.33 -6.62
N LEU A 30 18.85 -4.47 -5.73
CA LEU A 30 17.45 -4.08 -5.62
C LEU A 30 17.41 -2.59 -5.30
N ASP A 31 16.54 -1.83 -5.96
CA ASP A 31 16.36 -0.40 -5.71
C ASP A 31 15.07 -0.14 -4.92
N VAL A 32 14.02 -0.92 -5.20
CA VAL A 32 12.71 -0.82 -4.55
C VAL A 32 12.16 -2.21 -4.23
N LEU A 33 11.88 -2.45 -2.96
CA LEU A 33 11.10 -3.61 -2.51
C LEU A 33 9.60 -3.24 -2.51
N THR A 34 8.80 -4.00 -3.25
CA THR A 34 7.34 -3.86 -3.26
C THR A 34 6.66 -5.07 -2.63
N GLY A 35 5.39 -4.92 -2.30
CA GLY A 35 4.55 -6.03 -1.85
C GLY A 35 3.08 -5.63 -1.92
N ASP A 36 2.31 -6.48 -2.58
CA ASP A 36 0.86 -6.42 -2.63
C ASP A 36 0.26 -7.36 -1.56
N TYR A 37 -0.57 -6.80 -0.70
CA TYR A 37 -1.21 -7.49 0.41
C TYR A 37 -2.74 -7.51 0.25
N LEU A 38 -3.31 -6.71 -0.66
CA LEU A 38 -4.73 -6.43 -0.62
C LEU A 38 -5.49 -7.20 -1.71
N ALA A 39 -6.46 -7.99 -1.28
CA ALA A 39 -7.54 -8.51 -2.10
C ALA A 39 -8.88 -8.10 -1.48
N GLU A 40 -9.99 -8.28 -2.21
CA GLU A 40 -11.34 -7.99 -1.73
C GLU A 40 -11.61 -8.68 -0.38
N LEU A 41 -11.23 -9.96 -0.28
CA LEU A 41 -11.34 -10.72 0.97
C LEU A 41 -10.44 -10.17 2.09
N THR A 42 -9.25 -9.69 1.76
CA THR A 42 -8.32 -9.09 2.73
C THR A 42 -8.97 -7.90 3.43
N MET A 43 -9.70 -7.05 2.71
CA MET A 43 -10.35 -5.88 3.30
C MET A 43 -11.33 -6.29 4.41
N LEU A 44 -12.11 -7.36 4.20
CA LEU A 44 -12.99 -7.92 5.23
C LEU A 44 -12.20 -8.47 6.45
N ILE A 45 -11.09 -9.17 6.19
CA ILE A 45 -10.24 -9.72 7.26
C ILE A 45 -9.66 -8.59 8.11
N LEU A 46 -9.16 -7.53 7.48
CA LEU A 46 -8.60 -6.36 8.17
C LEU A 46 -9.67 -5.57 8.91
N TRP A 47 -10.85 -5.41 8.32
CA TRP A 47 -11.99 -4.80 9.01
C TRP A 47 -12.30 -5.56 10.30
N ARG A 48 -12.47 -6.89 10.20
CA ARG A 48 -12.77 -7.73 11.36
C ARG A 48 -11.63 -7.72 12.40
N ALA A 49 -10.39 -7.61 11.96
CA ALA A 49 -9.24 -7.50 12.86
C ALA A 49 -9.27 -6.17 13.64
N ARG A 50 -9.58 -5.05 12.97
CA ARG A 50 -9.69 -3.71 13.56
C ARG A 50 -10.78 -3.59 14.63
N GLN A 51 -11.85 -4.39 14.56
CA GLN A 51 -12.93 -4.35 15.55
C GLN A 51 -12.56 -4.94 16.93
N LYS A 52 -11.38 -5.55 17.08
CA LYS A 52 -10.91 -6.08 18.37
C LYS A 52 -10.33 -4.95 19.24
N PRO A 53 -10.31 -5.05 20.58
CA PRO A 53 -9.80 -4.00 21.47
C PRO A 53 -8.40 -3.48 21.12
N ASP A 54 -7.48 -4.36 20.73
CA ASP A 54 -6.12 -4.04 20.24
C ASP A 54 -5.95 -4.40 18.76
N GLY A 55 -7.05 -4.32 18.03
CA GLY A 55 -7.14 -4.59 16.62
C GLY A 55 -6.46 -3.51 15.78
N VAL A 56 -5.90 -3.92 14.63
CA VAL A 56 -5.32 -2.98 13.66
C VAL A 56 -5.91 -3.24 12.28
N GLY A 57 -5.98 -2.19 11.47
CA GLY A 57 -6.51 -2.24 10.10
C GLY A 57 -5.48 -2.58 9.01
N TYR A 58 -4.25 -2.92 9.39
CA TYR A 58 -3.14 -3.19 8.46
C TYR A 58 -2.62 -4.64 8.54
N ALA A 59 -1.87 -5.06 7.51
CA ALA A 59 -1.30 -6.39 7.41
C ALA A 59 -0.09 -6.58 8.34
N LYS A 60 -0.31 -7.15 9.53
CA LYS A 60 0.73 -7.37 10.56
C LYS A 60 1.91 -8.24 10.08
N THR A 61 1.71 -9.11 9.08
CA THR A 61 2.80 -9.92 8.51
C THR A 61 3.87 -9.05 7.88
N PHE A 62 3.50 -7.94 7.23
CA PHE A 62 4.47 -7.00 6.66
C PHE A 62 5.37 -6.39 7.74
N LEU A 63 4.80 -5.94 8.86
CA LEU A 63 5.60 -5.38 9.96
C LEU A 63 6.62 -6.40 10.51
N ARG A 64 6.23 -7.68 10.57
CA ARG A 64 7.14 -8.77 10.94
C ARG A 64 8.23 -9.01 9.88
N GLN A 65 7.92 -8.92 8.60
CA GLN A 65 8.93 -8.98 7.52
C GLN A 65 9.91 -7.81 7.63
N MET A 66 9.42 -6.59 7.87
CA MET A 66 10.28 -5.41 8.04
C MET A 66 11.22 -5.55 9.23
N ARG A 67 10.81 -6.19 10.33
CA ARG A 67 11.72 -6.49 11.44
C ARG A 67 12.95 -7.31 11.00
N GLU A 68 12.83 -8.16 9.98
CA GLU A 68 13.95 -8.94 9.46
C GLU A 68 14.83 -8.17 8.47
N VAL A 69 14.23 -7.31 7.64
CA VAL A 69 14.93 -6.74 6.46
C VAL A 69 15.13 -5.22 6.49
N LEU A 70 14.61 -4.50 7.49
CA LEU A 70 14.65 -3.04 7.49
C LEU A 70 16.07 -2.49 7.58
N VAL A 71 16.93 -3.06 8.43
CA VAL A 71 18.35 -2.67 8.54
C VAL A 71 19.07 -2.82 7.19
N PRO A 72 19.10 -4.01 6.54
CA PRO A 72 19.76 -4.14 5.25
C PRO A 72 19.12 -3.29 4.15
N CYS A 73 17.81 -3.03 4.19
CA CYS A 73 17.18 -2.06 3.28
C CYS A 73 17.75 -0.65 3.46
N VAL A 74 17.89 -0.19 4.71
CA VAL A 74 18.45 1.14 5.01
C VAL A 74 19.89 1.25 4.53
N ASP A 75 20.74 0.29 4.93
CA ASP A 75 22.17 0.25 4.63
C ASP A 75 22.46 0.25 3.12
N ARG A 76 21.61 -0.44 2.35
CA ARG A 76 21.76 -0.60 0.90
C ARG A 76 21.00 0.44 0.08
N GLY A 77 20.32 1.39 0.73
CA GLY A 77 19.55 2.41 0.01
C GLY A 77 18.24 1.90 -0.63
N ILE A 78 17.79 0.68 -0.31
CA ILE A 78 16.55 0.09 -0.84
C ILE A 78 15.35 0.88 -0.31
N ARG A 79 14.46 1.30 -1.21
CA ARG A 79 13.17 1.91 -0.86
C ARG A 79 12.12 0.83 -0.69
N VAL A 80 11.09 1.07 0.12
CA VAL A 80 10.00 0.12 0.35
C VAL A 80 8.67 0.76 -0.01
N VAL A 81 7.87 0.11 -0.85
CA VAL A 81 6.54 0.60 -1.26
C VAL A 81 5.51 -0.51 -1.21
N VAL A 82 4.52 -0.39 -0.33
CA VAL A 82 3.52 -1.45 -0.11
C VAL A 82 2.11 -0.91 0.09
N ASN A 83 1.11 -1.72 -0.20
CA ASN A 83 -0.29 -1.47 0.19
C ASN A 83 -0.70 -2.21 1.48
N ALA A 84 0.29 -2.66 2.26
CA ALA A 84 0.09 -3.35 3.53
C ALA A 84 -0.66 -2.52 4.59
N GLY A 85 -0.83 -1.21 4.37
CA GLY A 85 -1.60 -0.33 5.24
C GLY A 85 -3.08 -0.69 5.27
N GLY A 86 -3.62 -1.26 4.18
CA GLY A 86 -5.00 -1.75 4.14
C GLY A 86 -6.01 -0.68 4.54
N LEU A 87 -6.72 -0.91 5.65
CA LEU A 87 -7.70 0.01 6.20
C LEU A 87 -7.12 1.02 7.22
N ASP A 88 -5.82 0.98 7.44
CA ASP A 88 -5.12 1.84 8.42
C ASP A 88 -3.65 2.14 7.99
N PRO A 89 -3.45 2.89 6.87
CA PRO A 89 -2.11 3.25 6.42
C PRO A 89 -1.34 4.10 7.44
N ALA A 90 -2.01 5.03 8.12
CA ALA A 90 -1.42 5.85 9.17
C ALA A 90 -0.97 5.01 10.37
N GLY A 91 -1.78 4.05 10.84
CA GLY A 91 -1.42 3.15 11.93
C GLY A 91 -0.23 2.26 11.59
N LEU A 92 -0.14 1.76 10.36
CA LEU A 92 1.05 1.02 9.92
C LEU A 92 2.30 1.92 9.89
N ALA A 93 2.18 3.16 9.40
CA ALA A 93 3.28 4.11 9.43
C ALA A 93 3.73 4.42 10.87
N GLY A 94 2.79 4.51 11.83
CA GLY A 94 3.08 4.62 13.26
C GLY A 94 3.89 3.43 13.78
N ALA A 95 3.41 2.21 13.53
CA ALA A 95 4.10 0.99 13.96
C ALA A 95 5.50 0.83 13.33
N LEU A 96 5.69 1.28 12.09
CA LEU A 96 7.01 1.32 11.46
C LEU A 96 7.93 2.34 12.12
N ARG A 97 7.43 3.51 12.57
CA ARG A 97 8.22 4.51 13.30
C ARG A 97 8.71 3.97 14.64
N GLU A 98 7.89 3.18 15.32
CA GLU A 98 8.31 2.44 16.52
C GLU A 98 9.40 1.42 16.17
N LEU A 99 9.19 0.62 15.13
CA LEU A 99 10.15 -0.39 14.69
C LEU A 99 11.52 0.20 14.29
N VAL A 100 11.56 1.32 13.57
CA VAL A 100 12.84 1.96 13.21
C VAL A 100 13.58 2.48 14.44
N THR A 101 12.83 2.96 15.45
CA THR A 101 13.39 3.39 16.73
C THR A 101 13.98 2.21 17.49
N ASP A 102 13.24 1.09 17.59
CA ASP A 102 13.71 -0.15 18.22
C ASP A 102 14.99 -0.70 17.55
N LEU A 103 15.07 -0.60 16.23
CA LEU A 103 16.21 -1.09 15.44
C LEU A 103 17.38 -0.09 15.39
N GLY A 104 17.22 1.11 15.96
CA GLY A 104 18.26 2.14 15.95
C GLY A 104 18.60 2.69 14.56
N VAL A 105 17.66 2.61 13.61
CA VAL A 105 17.84 3.12 12.24
C VAL A 105 17.01 4.38 12.01
N HIS A 106 17.50 5.28 11.18
CA HIS A 106 16.78 6.49 10.81
C HIS A 106 16.40 6.45 9.34
N VAL A 107 15.09 6.34 9.07
CA VAL A 107 14.56 6.27 7.70
C VAL A 107 13.22 7.02 7.60
N PRO A 108 13.06 7.95 6.64
CA PRO A 108 11.80 8.66 6.46
C PRO A 108 10.67 7.72 6.00
N ILE A 109 9.53 7.79 6.69
CA ILE A 109 8.32 6.99 6.40
C ILE A 109 7.18 7.93 6.02
N GLY A 110 6.62 7.72 4.83
CA GLY A 110 5.40 8.35 4.34
C GLY A 110 4.24 7.36 4.27
N HIS A 111 3.01 7.85 4.29
CA HIS A 111 1.84 7.06 3.97
C HIS A 111 0.90 7.81 3.03
N VAL A 112 0.10 7.06 2.27
CA VAL A 112 -0.91 7.59 1.35
C VAL A 112 -2.30 7.20 1.85
N GLU A 113 -3.18 8.19 1.97
CA GLU A 113 -4.58 8.06 2.34
C GLU A 113 -5.50 8.61 1.25
N GLY A 114 -6.81 8.56 1.48
CA GLY A 114 -7.85 9.04 0.58
C GLY A 114 -8.56 7.94 -0.19
N ASP A 115 -8.18 6.69 0.03
CA ASP A 115 -8.89 5.53 -0.52
C ASP A 115 -10.16 5.21 0.28
N ASP A 116 -10.19 5.42 1.59
CA ASP A 116 -11.38 5.18 2.42
C ASP A 116 -12.51 6.17 2.09
N LEU A 117 -13.55 5.66 1.43
CA LEU A 117 -14.77 6.35 1.07
C LEU A 117 -15.90 6.12 2.07
N THR A 118 -15.70 5.32 3.12
CA THR A 118 -16.74 5.02 4.13
C THR A 118 -17.38 6.29 4.70
N PRO A 119 -16.61 7.33 5.08
CA PRO A 119 -17.18 8.59 5.59
C PRO A 119 -17.97 9.39 4.53
N ARG A 120 -17.79 9.08 3.24
CA ARG A 120 -18.36 9.80 2.09
C ARG A 120 -19.47 9.02 1.40
N LEU A 121 -19.83 7.83 1.88
CA LEU A 121 -20.85 7.01 1.24
C LEU A 121 -22.20 7.73 1.11
N ASP A 122 -22.63 8.43 2.16
CA ASP A 122 -23.89 9.17 2.11
C ASP A 122 -23.80 10.33 1.11
N GLU A 123 -22.70 11.09 1.10
CA GLU A 123 -22.45 12.15 0.10
C GLU A 123 -22.58 11.59 -1.33
N LEU A 124 -21.90 10.48 -1.62
CA LEU A 124 -21.90 9.85 -2.94
C LEU A 124 -23.30 9.36 -3.35
N ARG A 125 -24.06 8.80 -2.41
CA ARG A 125 -25.45 8.37 -2.65
C ARG A 125 -26.36 9.55 -2.94
N HIS A 126 -26.25 10.65 -2.20
CA HIS A 126 -27.03 11.86 -2.45
C HIS A 126 -26.67 12.53 -3.78
N ALA A 127 -25.41 12.41 -4.22
CA ALA A 127 -24.98 12.85 -5.55
C ALA A 127 -25.50 11.97 -6.71
N GLY A 128 -26.27 10.92 -6.40
CA GLY A 128 -26.87 10.03 -7.40
C GLY A 128 -25.93 8.94 -7.90
N HIS A 129 -24.80 8.69 -7.24
CA HIS A 129 -23.94 7.55 -7.59
C HIS A 129 -24.58 6.26 -7.06
N PRO A 130 -24.98 5.32 -7.93
CA PRO A 130 -25.66 4.10 -7.49
C PRO A 130 -24.73 3.12 -6.78
N LEU A 131 -23.40 3.24 -7.02
CA LEU A 131 -22.37 2.31 -6.53
C LEU A 131 -22.79 0.86 -6.78
N ALA A 132 -23.30 0.60 -8.00
CA ALA A 132 -23.87 -0.68 -8.36
C ALA A 132 -22.81 -1.78 -8.36
N ASN A 133 -23.19 -2.95 -7.84
CA ASN A 133 -22.37 -4.14 -7.92
C ASN A 133 -22.07 -4.47 -9.40
N LEU A 134 -20.80 -4.76 -9.72
CA LEU A 134 -20.36 -4.99 -11.10
C LEU A 134 -20.93 -6.27 -11.72
N ASP A 135 -21.24 -7.27 -10.91
CA ASP A 135 -21.73 -8.59 -11.35
C ASP A 135 -23.26 -8.62 -11.48
N THR A 136 -23.98 -7.99 -10.54
CA THR A 136 -25.44 -8.06 -10.45
C THR A 136 -26.15 -6.80 -10.94
N GLY A 137 -25.45 -5.68 -11.06
CA GLY A 137 -26.03 -4.36 -11.34
C GLY A 137 -26.88 -3.79 -10.19
N GLN A 138 -27.02 -4.52 -9.07
CA GLN A 138 -27.81 -4.07 -7.93
C GLN A 138 -27.16 -2.83 -7.30
N PRO A 139 -27.89 -1.72 -7.12
CA PRO A 139 -27.36 -0.52 -6.48
C PRO A 139 -27.09 -0.78 -4.99
N LEU A 140 -26.10 -0.09 -4.43
CA LEU A 140 -25.72 -0.23 -3.02
C LEU A 140 -26.89 0.03 -2.06
N ALA A 141 -27.81 0.91 -2.45
CA ALA A 141 -29.00 1.24 -1.66
C ALA A 141 -29.97 0.06 -1.46
N GLU A 142 -29.90 -0.97 -2.30
CA GLU A 142 -30.73 -2.17 -2.21
C GLU A 142 -30.02 -3.33 -1.48
N VAL A 143 -28.74 -3.19 -1.17
CA VAL A 143 -27.98 -4.20 -0.41
C VAL A 143 -28.40 -4.16 1.05
N SER A 144 -28.80 -5.30 1.59
CA SER A 144 -29.14 -5.43 3.01
C SER A 144 -27.90 -5.50 3.89
N GLY A 145 -27.84 -4.68 4.93
CA GLY A 145 -26.78 -4.71 5.94
C GLY A 145 -25.83 -3.51 5.88
N PRO A 146 -24.94 -3.35 6.88
CA PRO A 146 -24.00 -2.24 6.90
C PRO A 146 -22.89 -2.42 5.87
N VAL A 147 -22.45 -1.31 5.28
CA VAL A 147 -21.21 -1.29 4.50
C VAL A 147 -20.03 -1.40 5.45
N LEU A 148 -19.27 -2.49 5.34
CA LEU A 148 -18.16 -2.77 6.24
C LEU A 148 -16.92 -1.94 5.87
N ALA A 149 -16.66 -1.81 4.57
CA ALA A 149 -15.58 -1.01 4.03
C ALA A 149 -15.98 -0.51 2.63
N ALA A 150 -15.51 0.69 2.27
CA ALA A 150 -15.64 1.23 0.93
C ALA A 150 -14.32 1.90 0.57
N ASN A 151 -13.55 1.33 -0.34
CA ASN A 151 -12.23 1.82 -0.70
C ASN A 151 -12.11 2.04 -2.21
N ALA A 152 -11.63 3.20 -2.61
CA ALA A 152 -11.27 3.48 -3.99
C ALA A 152 -9.90 2.89 -4.31
N TYR A 153 -9.73 2.33 -5.50
CA TYR A 153 -8.41 2.01 -6.01
C TYR A 153 -7.70 3.29 -6.47
N LEU A 154 -6.78 3.79 -5.65
CA LEU A 154 -5.95 4.93 -6.02
C LEU A 154 -4.86 4.52 -7.03
N GLY A 155 -4.29 5.53 -7.72
CA GLY A 155 -3.13 5.35 -8.60
C GLY A 155 -1.78 5.55 -7.90
N GLY A 156 -0.68 5.39 -8.64
CA GLY A 156 0.69 5.51 -8.14
C GLY A 156 1.16 6.91 -7.76
N TRP A 157 0.36 7.95 -8.00
CA TRP A 157 0.80 9.35 -7.83
C TRP A 157 0.96 9.78 -6.38
N GLY A 158 0.18 9.21 -5.46
CA GLY A 158 0.40 9.42 -4.02
C GLY A 158 1.75 8.82 -3.59
N ILE A 159 2.09 7.65 -4.12
CA ILE A 159 3.38 7.00 -3.89
C ILE A 159 4.52 7.85 -4.46
N ALA A 160 4.39 8.29 -5.71
CA ALA A 160 5.40 9.10 -6.37
C ALA A 160 5.67 10.41 -5.60
N ALA A 161 4.61 11.11 -5.18
CA ALA A 161 4.71 12.33 -4.38
C ALA A 161 5.39 12.08 -3.03
N ALA A 162 5.06 10.98 -2.34
CA ALA A 162 5.71 10.64 -1.07
C ALA A 162 7.21 10.37 -1.24
N LEU A 163 7.60 9.61 -2.28
CA LEU A 163 9.00 9.32 -2.59
C LEU A 163 9.78 10.59 -2.98
N GLN A 164 9.20 11.45 -3.80
CA GLN A 164 9.78 12.75 -4.18
C GLN A 164 9.90 13.70 -2.99
N GLY A 165 8.97 13.61 -2.04
CA GLY A 165 9.02 14.30 -0.75
C GLY A 165 10.05 13.75 0.24
N GLY A 166 10.84 12.75 -0.16
CA GLY A 166 11.93 12.19 0.63
C GLY A 166 11.58 10.95 1.45
N ALA A 167 10.35 10.44 1.36
CA ALA A 167 10.02 9.15 1.97
C ALA A 167 10.87 8.04 1.34
N ARG A 168 11.41 7.16 2.19
CA ARG A 168 12.11 5.94 1.78
C ARG A 168 11.26 4.69 1.98
N ILE A 169 10.27 4.78 2.85
CA ILE A 169 9.24 3.77 3.04
C ILE A 169 7.90 4.45 2.80
N VAL A 170 7.11 3.90 1.89
CA VAL A 170 5.76 4.39 1.59
C VAL A 170 4.78 3.25 1.83
N VAL A 171 3.82 3.49 2.73
CA VAL A 171 2.70 2.57 2.96
C VAL A 171 1.41 3.18 2.45
N THR A 172 0.57 2.38 1.84
CA THR A 172 -0.68 2.84 1.24
C THR A 172 -1.85 1.98 1.70
N GLY A 173 -3.06 2.52 1.54
CA GLY A 173 -4.30 1.74 1.58
C GLY A 173 -4.55 1.07 0.23
N ARG A 174 -5.79 1.11 -0.28
CA ARG A 174 -6.12 0.55 -1.59
C ARG A 174 -5.54 1.40 -2.73
N VAL A 175 -4.59 0.82 -3.46
CA VAL A 175 -4.09 1.28 -4.76
C VAL A 175 -4.27 0.18 -5.79
N THR A 176 -4.19 0.47 -7.08
CA THR A 176 -4.08 -0.58 -8.10
C THR A 176 -2.75 -1.31 -7.95
N ASP A 177 -2.72 -2.60 -8.28
CA ASP A 177 -1.55 -3.48 -8.11
C ASP A 177 -0.33 -2.89 -8.86
N ALA A 178 -0.56 -2.41 -10.09
CA ALA A 178 0.45 -1.75 -10.91
C ALA A 178 1.00 -0.46 -10.27
N SER A 179 0.22 0.23 -9.43
CA SER A 179 0.65 1.48 -8.78
C SER A 179 1.84 1.31 -7.86
N LEU A 180 2.03 0.12 -7.29
CA LEU A 180 3.20 -0.21 -6.47
C LEU A 180 4.50 -0.18 -7.28
N VAL A 181 4.42 -0.40 -8.61
CA VAL A 181 5.55 -0.34 -9.55
C VAL A 181 5.61 1.02 -10.26
N VAL A 182 4.46 1.53 -10.73
CA VAL A 182 4.35 2.80 -11.45
C VAL A 182 4.73 3.99 -10.56
N GLY A 183 4.33 3.99 -9.29
CA GLY A 183 4.66 5.08 -8.36
C GLY A 183 6.18 5.30 -8.19
N PRO A 184 6.96 4.27 -7.85
CA PRO A 184 8.41 4.36 -7.80
C PRO A 184 9.07 4.69 -9.14
N ALA A 185 8.57 4.11 -10.24
CA ALA A 185 9.09 4.40 -11.58
C ALA A 185 8.89 5.87 -11.95
N ALA A 186 7.69 6.41 -11.75
CA ALA A 186 7.37 7.80 -12.01
C ALA A 186 8.22 8.75 -11.13
N ALA A 187 8.43 8.43 -9.86
CA ALA A 187 9.30 9.21 -8.99
C ALA A 187 10.77 9.20 -9.45
N HIS A 188 11.26 8.05 -9.89
CA HIS A 188 12.67 7.86 -10.28
C HIS A 188 12.98 8.50 -11.64
N PHE A 189 12.13 8.27 -12.65
CA PHE A 189 12.34 8.75 -14.01
C PHE A 189 11.71 10.14 -14.26
N GLY A 190 11.03 10.72 -13.27
CA GLY A 190 10.39 12.03 -13.39
C GLY A 190 9.21 12.05 -14.36
N TRP A 191 8.46 10.94 -14.47
CA TRP A 191 7.31 10.86 -15.38
C TRP A 191 6.17 11.77 -14.92
N ALA A 192 5.53 12.42 -15.89
CA ALA A 192 4.31 13.18 -15.71
C ALA A 192 3.07 12.27 -15.77
N ARG A 193 1.93 12.81 -15.33
CA ARG A 193 0.66 12.07 -15.28
C ARG A 193 0.13 11.68 -16.65
N ASP A 194 0.56 12.41 -17.67
CA ASP A 194 0.15 12.33 -19.06
C ASP A 194 1.24 11.77 -19.98
N ASP A 195 2.33 11.23 -19.41
CA ASP A 195 3.36 10.50 -20.16
C ASP A 195 2.87 9.09 -20.53
N TRP A 196 1.78 8.99 -21.30
CA TRP A 196 1.07 7.74 -21.56
C TRP A 196 1.95 6.62 -22.12
N ASP A 197 2.90 6.95 -22.99
CA ASP A 197 3.84 5.97 -23.56
C ASP A 197 4.81 5.39 -22.53
N ARG A 198 5.09 6.12 -21.45
CA ARG A 198 5.92 5.63 -20.33
C ARG A 198 5.08 4.83 -19.32
N LEU A 199 3.80 5.17 -19.20
CA LEU A 199 2.87 4.55 -18.26
C LEU A 199 2.25 3.24 -18.78
N ALA A 200 2.24 3.03 -20.11
CA ALA A 200 1.66 1.88 -20.78
C ALA A 200 2.56 0.64 -20.82
#